data_AF-A0A1B6I159-F1
#
_entry.id   AF-A0A1B6I159-F1
#
_cell.length_a   1.000
_cell.length_b   1.000
_cell.length_c   1.000
_cell.angle_alpha   90.00
_cell.angle_beta   90.00
_cell.angle_gamma   90.00
#
_symmetry.space_group_name_H-M   'P 1'
#
loop_
_entity.id
_entity.type
_entity.pdbx_description
1 polymer ?
#
loop_
_entity_poly.entity_id
_entity_poly.type
_entity_poly.pdbx_seq_one_letter_code
_entity_poly.pdbx_strand_id
1 'polypeptide(L)'
;IRDNPHVTAEEWRALVGGAVSEHQKSFVEQVAATARRLFTYMEVSAEEATVHRLYDLEAVEISPEVSLLMVVPPVDSACSVPGQRETLLQRPDLLPLPVQVFEMVHLGTYRHQVVSRYSRLSCIIELDMALAQHSQREAFSSSELTVAKERLARLEALQVQLNAA
;
A
#
# COMPACT_ATOMS: atom_id res chain seq x y z
N ILE A 1 -3.41 -17.16 -16.62
CA ILE A 1 -3.35 -17.08 -15.14
C ILE A 1 -2.70 -18.39 -14.70
N ARG A 2 -1.63 -18.37 -13.90
CA ARG A 2 -0.94 -19.59 -13.44
C ARG A 2 -1.79 -20.26 -12.36
N ASP A 3 -1.75 -21.59 -12.28
CA ASP A 3 -2.51 -22.36 -11.29
C ASP A 3 -2.07 -22.09 -9.84
N ASN A 4 -0.78 -21.77 -9.62
CA ASN A 4 -0.24 -21.35 -8.35
C ASN A 4 0.02 -19.82 -8.34
N PRO A 5 -0.74 -19.02 -7.57
CA PRO A 5 -0.55 -17.57 -7.46
C PRO A 5 0.54 -17.15 -6.46
N HIS A 6 1.12 -18.08 -5.71
CA HIS A 6 2.22 -17.81 -4.78
C HIS A 6 3.57 -17.80 -5.49
N VAL A 7 4.43 -16.84 -5.16
CA VAL A 7 5.81 -16.74 -5.64
C VAL A 7 6.76 -17.22 -4.54
N THR A 8 7.47 -18.31 -4.79
CA THR A 8 8.45 -18.85 -3.83
C THR A 8 9.72 -18.00 -3.75
N ALA A 9 10.49 -18.14 -2.66
CA ALA A 9 11.76 -17.41 -2.49
C ALA A 9 12.79 -17.71 -3.59
N GLU A 10 12.76 -18.90 -4.18
CA GLU A 10 13.60 -19.27 -5.31
C GLU A 10 13.17 -18.58 -6.61
N GLU A 11 11.86 -18.56 -6.88
CA GLU A 11 11.27 -17.88 -8.03
C GLU A 11 11.47 -16.36 -7.96
N TRP A 12 11.31 -15.76 -6.78
CA TRP A 12 11.61 -14.34 -6.55
C TRP A 12 13.06 -14.02 -6.86
N ARG A 13 14.00 -14.83 -6.32
CA ARG A 13 15.43 -14.66 -6.62
C ARG A 13 15.73 -14.77 -8.11
N ALA A 14 15.09 -15.70 -8.82
CA ALA A 14 15.26 -15.85 -10.26
C ALA A 14 14.79 -14.62 -11.06
N LEU A 15 13.75 -13.90 -10.59
CA LEU A 15 13.30 -12.65 -11.21
C LEU A 15 14.27 -11.48 -10.97
N VAL A 16 14.88 -11.40 -9.80
CA VAL A 16 15.75 -10.28 -9.38
C VAL A 16 17.24 -10.53 -9.75
N GLY A 17 17.50 -11.44 -10.69
CA GLY A 17 18.85 -11.67 -11.24
C GLY A 17 19.68 -12.75 -10.53
N GLY A 18 19.06 -13.60 -9.71
CA GLY A 18 19.67 -14.80 -9.14
C GLY A 18 19.84 -15.95 -10.14
N ALA A 19 20.51 -17.02 -9.72
CA ALA A 19 20.68 -18.22 -10.53
C ALA A 19 19.34 -18.88 -10.85
N VAL A 20 19.14 -19.23 -12.13
CA VAL A 20 17.88 -19.76 -12.66
C VAL A 20 18.05 -21.25 -13.00
N SER A 21 17.30 -22.15 -12.36
CA SER A 21 17.19 -23.53 -12.84
C SER A 21 16.11 -23.63 -13.93
N GLU A 22 16.03 -24.78 -14.59
CA GLU A 22 15.05 -25.03 -15.66
C GLU A 22 13.59 -24.77 -15.22
N HIS A 23 13.26 -25.09 -13.95
CA HIS A 23 11.94 -24.83 -13.39
C HIS A 23 11.67 -23.33 -13.20
N GLN A 24 12.63 -22.56 -12.69
CA GLN A 24 12.46 -21.11 -12.56
C GLN A 24 12.47 -20.41 -13.92
N LYS A 25 13.13 -20.97 -14.94
CA LYS A 25 13.10 -20.42 -16.30
C LYS A 25 11.69 -20.38 -16.86
N SER A 26 10.93 -21.47 -16.71
CA SER A 26 9.50 -21.52 -17.10
C SER A 26 8.68 -20.44 -16.39
N PHE A 27 8.90 -20.24 -15.09
CA PHE A 27 8.24 -19.18 -14.33
C PHE A 27 8.59 -17.78 -14.86
N VAL A 28 9.88 -17.49 -15.05
CA VAL A 28 10.33 -16.19 -15.58
C VAL A 28 9.74 -15.93 -16.97
N GLU A 29 9.68 -16.95 -17.84
CA GLU A 29 9.06 -16.85 -19.17
C GLU A 29 7.55 -16.56 -19.07
N GLN A 30 6.84 -17.17 -18.12
CA GLN A 30 5.43 -16.89 -17.86
C GLN A 30 5.20 -15.46 -17.36
N VAL A 31 6.05 -14.98 -16.44
CA VAL A 31 6.00 -13.59 -15.94
C VAL A 31 6.27 -12.62 -17.09
N ALA A 32 7.32 -12.85 -17.89
CA ALA A 32 7.66 -12.02 -19.03
C ALA A 32 6.54 -12.00 -20.09
N ALA A 33 5.91 -13.15 -20.38
CA ALA A 33 4.75 -13.22 -21.27
C ALA A 33 3.55 -12.46 -20.74
N THR A 34 3.33 -12.49 -19.42
CA THR A 34 2.25 -11.75 -18.76
C THR A 34 2.50 -10.25 -18.78
N ALA A 35 3.73 -9.81 -18.49
CA ALA A 35 4.14 -8.41 -18.58
C ALA A 35 3.98 -7.87 -20.00
N ARG A 36 4.38 -8.65 -21.03
CA ARG A 36 4.16 -8.27 -22.44
C ARG A 36 2.67 -8.07 -22.75
N ARG A 37 1.80 -8.99 -22.32
CA ARG A 37 0.34 -8.83 -22.49
C ARG A 37 -0.20 -7.60 -21.77
N LEU A 38 0.28 -7.32 -20.55
CA LEU A 38 -0.08 -6.13 -19.81
C LEU A 38 0.34 -4.86 -20.57
N PHE A 39 1.57 -4.79 -21.06
CA PHE A 39 2.05 -3.65 -21.85
C PHE A 39 1.26 -3.46 -23.14
N THR A 40 0.96 -4.54 -23.87
CA THR A 40 0.08 -4.48 -25.04
C THR A 40 -1.30 -3.94 -24.68
N TYR A 41 -1.89 -4.43 -23.59
CA TYR A 41 -3.18 -3.94 -23.12
C TYR A 41 -3.12 -2.46 -22.72
N MET A 42 -2.03 -2.02 -22.10
CA MET A 42 -1.78 -0.64 -21.65
C MET A 42 -1.29 0.28 -22.78
N GLU A 43 -1.18 -0.21 -24.01
CA GLU A 43 -0.65 0.52 -25.18
C GLU A 43 0.77 1.06 -24.99
N VAL A 44 1.58 0.39 -24.15
CA VAL A 44 3.00 0.73 -23.94
C VAL A 44 3.83 0.18 -25.10
N SER A 45 4.62 1.04 -25.73
CA SER A 45 5.47 0.64 -26.85
C SER A 45 6.58 -0.33 -26.44
N ALA A 46 7.13 -1.08 -27.39
CA ALA A 46 8.24 -1.99 -27.11
C ALA A 46 9.47 -1.26 -26.57
N GLU A 47 9.72 -0.02 -27.01
CA GLU A 47 10.82 0.81 -26.52
C GLU A 47 10.58 1.23 -25.06
N GLU A 48 9.38 1.74 -24.75
CA GLU A 48 9.01 2.13 -23.38
C GLU A 48 8.97 0.95 -22.41
N ALA A 49 8.59 -0.23 -22.89
CA ALA A 49 8.56 -1.44 -22.05
C ALA A 49 9.95 -1.79 -21.50
N THR A 50 11.04 -1.44 -22.20
CA THR A 50 12.41 -1.75 -21.75
C THR A 50 12.87 -0.93 -20.54
N VAL A 51 12.27 0.24 -20.33
CA VAL A 51 12.61 1.14 -19.22
C VAL A 51 11.69 0.95 -18.00
N HIS A 52 10.68 0.10 -18.12
CA HIS A 52 9.90 -0.38 -16.97
C HIS A 52 10.73 -1.37 -16.14
N ARG A 53 10.53 -1.32 -14.83
CA ARG A 53 11.27 -2.14 -13.85
C ARG A 53 10.30 -3.03 -13.11
N LEU A 54 10.75 -4.22 -12.71
CA LEU A 54 10.05 -4.98 -11.68
C LEU A 54 10.42 -4.37 -10.32
N TYR A 55 9.45 -4.18 -9.44
CA TYR A 55 9.74 -3.90 -8.03
C TYR A 55 10.56 -5.07 -7.46
N ASP A 56 11.72 -4.78 -6.88
CA ASP A 56 12.74 -5.77 -6.51
C ASP A 56 13.16 -5.73 -5.04
N LEU A 57 12.56 -4.85 -4.23
CA LEU A 57 12.91 -4.70 -2.82
C LEU A 57 12.46 -5.91 -1.98
N GLU A 58 11.22 -6.33 -2.13
CA GLU A 58 10.66 -7.48 -1.43
C GLU A 58 9.48 -8.11 -2.19
N ALA A 59 9.20 -9.38 -1.93
CA ALA A 59 8.01 -10.03 -2.44
C ALA A 59 6.78 -9.54 -1.68
N VAL A 60 5.86 -8.86 -2.37
CA VAL A 60 4.64 -8.36 -1.74
C VAL A 60 3.66 -9.53 -1.56
N GLU A 61 3.54 -10.00 -0.33
CA GLU A 61 2.64 -11.09 0.01
C GLU A 61 1.25 -10.54 0.35
N ILE A 62 0.27 -10.87 -0.49
CA ILE A 62 -1.12 -10.51 -0.26
C ILE A 62 -1.74 -11.44 0.79
N SER A 63 -1.46 -12.74 0.67
CA SER A 63 -1.89 -13.81 1.57
C SER A 63 -0.91 -14.99 1.45
N PRO A 64 -0.98 -16.00 2.34
CA PRO A 64 -0.11 -17.17 2.26
C PRO A 64 -0.12 -17.91 0.91
N GLU A 65 -1.15 -17.70 0.09
CA GLU A 65 -1.32 -18.36 -1.21
C GLU A 65 -1.18 -17.40 -2.39
N VAL A 66 -1.05 -16.09 -2.17
CA VAL A 66 -1.10 -15.07 -3.24
C VAL A 66 0.00 -14.04 -3.04
N SER A 67 0.84 -13.89 -4.07
CA SER A 67 1.87 -12.85 -4.13
C SER A 67 1.53 -11.83 -5.22
N LEU A 68 1.91 -10.57 -4.99
CA LEU A 68 1.78 -9.47 -5.92
C LEU A 68 3.15 -9.16 -6.55
N LEU A 69 3.19 -9.16 -7.88
CA LEU A 69 4.31 -8.63 -8.65
C LEU A 69 3.91 -7.27 -9.22
N MET A 70 4.76 -6.27 -9.04
CA MET A 70 4.52 -4.91 -9.52
C MET A 70 5.53 -4.53 -10.59
N VAL A 71 5.01 -4.03 -11.71
CA VAL A 71 5.80 -3.40 -12.76
C VAL A 71 5.69 -1.89 -12.54
N VAL A 72 6.85 -1.24 -12.41
CA VAL A 72 6.97 0.18 -12.09
C VAL A 72 7.50 0.91 -13.32
N PRO A 73 6.82 1.97 -13.79
CA PRO A 73 7.30 2.76 -14.91
C PRO A 73 8.56 3.59 -14.53
N PRO A 74 9.23 4.20 -15.52
CA PRO A 74 10.31 5.16 -15.25
C PRO A 74 9.85 6.30 -14.34
N VAL A 75 10.76 6.79 -13.48
CA VAL A 75 10.44 7.88 -12.53
C VAL A 75 9.95 9.14 -13.24
N ASP A 76 10.48 9.43 -14.43
CA ASP A 76 10.10 10.60 -15.24
C ASP A 76 8.66 10.51 -15.77
N SER A 77 8.11 9.30 -15.88
CA SER A 77 6.73 9.05 -16.30
C SER A 77 5.76 8.86 -15.13
N ALA A 78 6.28 8.52 -13.95
CA ALA A 78 5.49 8.38 -12.72
C ALA A 78 5.21 9.72 -12.03
N CYS A 79 6.10 10.71 -12.23
CA CYS A 79 5.95 12.05 -11.69
C CYS A 79 5.28 12.96 -12.72
N SER A 80 3.95 13.11 -12.65
CA SER A 80 3.26 14.11 -13.46
C SER A 80 3.57 15.52 -12.95
N VAL A 81 4.01 16.40 -13.86
CA VAL A 81 4.13 17.83 -13.59
C VAL A 81 2.71 18.42 -13.51
N PRO A 82 2.41 19.34 -12.58
CA PRO A 82 1.10 19.99 -12.50
C PRO A 82 0.64 20.53 -13.87
N GLY A 83 -0.50 20.05 -14.37
CA GLY A 83 -1.08 20.44 -15.65
C GLY A 83 -0.92 19.43 -16.80
N GLN A 84 -0.08 18.41 -16.64
CA GLN A 84 0.02 17.30 -17.59
C GLN A 84 -1.06 16.27 -17.30
N ARG A 85 -1.87 15.93 -18.32
CA ARG A 85 -2.86 14.85 -18.20
C ARG A 85 -2.16 13.52 -18.45
N GLU A 86 -2.15 12.64 -17.46
CA GLU A 86 -1.67 11.28 -17.63
C GLU A 86 -2.64 10.48 -18.51
N THR A 87 -2.15 9.93 -19.62
CA THR A 87 -2.94 9.18 -20.61
C THR A 87 -3.68 7.99 -20.00
N LEU A 88 -3.07 7.33 -19.01
CA LEU A 88 -3.67 6.18 -18.31
C LEU A 88 -4.89 6.57 -17.45
N LEU A 89 -4.93 7.79 -16.94
CA LEU A 89 -6.07 8.30 -16.15
C LEU A 89 -7.30 8.60 -17.03
N GLN A 90 -7.16 8.57 -18.36
CA GLN A 90 -8.25 8.87 -19.30
C GLN A 90 -8.94 7.62 -19.83
N ARG A 91 -8.46 6.43 -19.48
CA ARG A 91 -9.03 5.18 -19.95
C ARG A 91 -10.29 4.80 -19.16
N PRO A 92 -11.46 4.67 -19.81
CA PRO A 92 -12.72 4.41 -19.11
C PRO A 92 -12.80 2.99 -18.54
N ASP A 93 -11.95 2.07 -19.02
CA ASP A 93 -11.86 0.70 -18.55
C ASP A 93 -10.90 0.52 -17.36
N LEU A 94 -10.22 1.60 -16.95
CA LEU A 94 -9.29 1.62 -15.83
C LEU A 94 -9.77 2.60 -14.75
N LEU A 95 -9.53 2.25 -13.49
CA LEU A 95 -9.78 3.13 -12.36
C LEU A 95 -8.45 3.59 -11.78
N PRO A 96 -8.11 4.88 -11.85
CA PRO A 96 -6.95 5.38 -11.13
C PRO A 96 -7.20 5.37 -9.63
N LEU A 97 -6.29 4.75 -8.91
CA LEU A 97 -6.42 4.55 -7.47
C LEU A 97 -5.25 5.24 -6.75
N PRO A 98 -5.50 6.25 -5.90
CA PRO A 98 -4.46 6.78 -5.02
C PRO A 98 -3.89 5.65 -4.16
N VAL A 99 -2.59 5.72 -3.86
CA VAL A 99 -1.89 4.70 -3.06
C VAL A 99 -2.60 4.47 -1.72
N GLN A 100 -3.08 5.54 -1.07
CA GLN A 100 -3.79 5.41 0.21
C GLN A 100 -5.08 4.60 0.08
N VAL A 101 -5.80 4.74 -1.03
CA VAL A 101 -7.03 3.97 -1.27
C VAL A 101 -6.68 2.51 -1.59
N PHE A 102 -5.62 2.28 -2.38
CA PHE A 102 -5.11 0.93 -2.63
C PHE A 102 -4.75 0.22 -1.32
N GLU A 103 -3.98 0.86 -0.45
CA GLU A 103 -3.57 0.32 0.85
C GLU A 103 -4.78 -0.02 1.72
N MET A 104 -5.78 0.87 1.77
CA MET A 104 -6.99 0.66 2.54
C MET A 104 -7.81 -0.52 2.03
N VAL A 105 -7.99 -0.65 0.71
CA VAL A 105 -8.68 -1.79 0.09
C VAL A 105 -7.90 -3.08 0.34
N HIS A 106 -6.58 -3.05 0.18
CA HIS A 106 -5.70 -4.19 0.42
C HIS A 106 -5.78 -4.66 1.87
N LEU A 107 -5.55 -3.76 2.83
CA LEU A 107 -5.62 -4.08 4.26
C LEU A 107 -7.03 -4.50 4.67
N GLY A 108 -8.07 -3.88 4.13
CA GLY A 108 -9.46 -4.26 4.38
C GLY A 108 -9.80 -5.67 3.86
N THR A 109 -9.25 -6.06 2.71
CA THR A 109 -9.51 -7.36 2.08
C THR A 109 -8.70 -8.48 2.74
N TYR A 110 -7.40 -8.26 2.96
CA TYR A 110 -6.47 -9.33 3.37
C TYR A 110 -6.07 -9.27 4.85
N ARG A 111 -6.18 -8.11 5.49
CA ARG A 111 -5.82 -7.88 6.90
C ARG A 111 -6.97 -7.24 7.68
N HIS A 112 -8.22 -7.62 7.37
CA HIS A 112 -9.44 -7.01 7.93
C HIS A 112 -9.42 -6.85 9.45
N GLN A 113 -8.92 -7.85 10.18
CA GLN A 113 -8.86 -7.80 11.65
C GLN A 113 -7.95 -6.67 12.17
N VAL A 114 -6.83 -6.40 11.48
CA VAL A 114 -5.90 -5.34 11.84
C VAL A 114 -6.57 -3.98 11.61
N VAL A 115 -7.14 -3.77 10.42
CA VAL A 115 -7.86 -2.52 10.09
C VAL A 115 -9.04 -2.29 11.02
N SER A 116 -9.82 -3.32 11.32
CA SER A 116 -10.97 -3.22 12.23
C SER A 116 -10.55 -2.84 13.65
N ARG A 117 -9.45 -3.41 14.17
CA ARG A 117 -8.94 -3.05 15.49
C ARG A 117 -8.34 -1.65 15.51
N TYR A 118 -7.54 -1.30 14.50
CA TYR A 118 -6.95 0.01 14.37
C TYR A 118 -8.04 1.10 14.29
N SER A 119 -8.99 0.97 13.35
CA SER A 119 -10.10 1.92 13.20
C SER A 119 -10.91 2.08 14.48
N ARG A 120 -11.24 0.98 15.18
CA ARG A 120 -11.94 1.04 16.46
C ARG A 120 -11.13 1.78 17.53
N LEU A 121 -9.83 1.52 17.63
CA LEU A 121 -8.96 2.21 18.59
C LEU A 121 -8.82 3.69 18.26
N SER A 122 -8.60 4.04 16.98
CA SER A 122 -8.54 5.44 16.53
C SER A 122 -9.83 6.18 16.87
N CYS A 123 -11.00 5.61 16.56
CA CYS A 123 -12.28 6.24 16.91
C CYS A 123 -12.46 6.43 18.42
N ILE A 124 -12.03 5.46 19.25
CA ILE A 124 -12.11 5.59 20.71
C ILE A 124 -11.19 6.73 21.19
N ILE A 125 -9.95 6.78 20.70
CA ILE A 125 -8.98 7.80 21.10
C ILE A 125 -9.45 9.19 20.65
N GLU A 126 -9.91 9.34 19.41
CA GLU A 126 -10.42 10.61 18.88
C GLU A 126 -11.62 11.12 19.69
N LEU A 127 -12.57 10.23 20.04
CA LEU A 127 -13.70 10.58 20.88
C LEU A 127 -13.25 11.02 22.28
N ASP A 128 -12.36 10.26 22.91
CA ASP A 128 -11.84 10.57 24.24
C ASP A 128 -11.02 11.87 24.25
N MET A 129 -10.29 12.17 23.18
CA MET A 129 -9.57 13.44 23.00
C MET A 129 -10.55 14.60 22.92
N ALA A 130 -11.62 14.47 22.14
CA ALA A 130 -12.66 15.50 22.04
C ALA A 130 -13.33 15.77 23.40
N LEU A 131 -13.61 14.72 24.17
CA LEU A 131 -14.16 14.82 25.53
C LEU A 131 -13.17 15.47 26.51
N ALA A 132 -11.88 15.10 26.46
CA ALA A 132 -10.85 15.69 27.31
C ALA A 132 -10.65 17.18 26.99
N GLN A 133 -10.62 17.57 25.71
CA GLN A 133 -10.57 18.96 25.28
C GLN A 133 -11.80 19.75 25.73
N HIS A 134 -12.99 19.14 25.68
CA HIS A 134 -14.21 19.77 26.17
C HIS A 134 -14.15 20.00 27.69
N SER A 135 -13.76 18.98 28.46
CA SER A 135 -13.58 19.10 29.91
C SER A 135 -12.52 20.15 30.28
N GLN A 136 -11.46 20.29 29.48
CA GLN A 136 -10.46 21.35 29.67
C GLN A 136 -11.06 22.75 29.49
N ARG A 137 -11.98 22.93 28.53
CA ARG A 137 -12.66 24.22 28.28
C ARG A 137 -13.68 24.57 29.37
N GLU A 138 -14.29 23.57 30.00
CA GLU A 138 -15.30 23.75 31.05
C GLU A 138 -14.72 23.71 32.47
N ALA A 139 -13.43 23.44 32.64
CA ALA A 139 -12.82 23.33 33.97
C ALA A 139 -12.96 24.66 34.73
N PHE A 140 -13.61 24.61 35.90
CA PHE A 140 -13.82 25.77 36.76
C PHE A 140 -12.71 25.90 37.81
N SER A 141 -12.05 24.79 38.15
CA SER A 141 -10.95 24.74 39.11
C SER A 141 -9.61 24.37 38.47
N SER A 142 -8.51 24.78 39.12
CA SER A 142 -7.15 24.43 38.69
C SER A 142 -6.88 22.92 38.75
N SER A 143 -7.50 22.20 39.68
CA SER A 143 -7.41 20.74 39.77
C SER A 143 -8.08 20.05 38.58
N GLU A 144 -9.31 20.45 38.22
CA GLU A 144 -10.02 19.91 37.04
C GLU A 144 -9.24 20.20 35.75
N LEU A 145 -8.70 21.41 35.62
CA LEU A 145 -7.89 21.80 34.47
C LEU A 145 -6.63 20.94 34.33
N THR A 146 -5.99 20.60 35.45
CA THR A 146 -4.78 19.78 35.48
C THR A 146 -5.09 18.34 35.06
N VAL A 147 -6.16 17.75 35.60
CA VAL A 147 -6.61 16.40 35.24
C VAL A 147 -6.98 16.31 33.76
N ALA A 148 -7.70 17.30 33.23
CA ALA A 148 -8.07 17.33 31.81
C ALA A 148 -6.84 17.43 30.89
N LYS A 149 -5.85 18.25 31.25
CA LYS A 149 -4.58 18.37 30.51
C LYS A 149 -3.76 17.08 30.54
N GLU A 150 -3.65 16.43 31.69
CA GLU A 150 -2.91 15.17 31.81
C GLU A 150 -3.56 14.07 30.99
N ARG A 151 -4.91 13.98 31.03
CA ARG A 151 -5.66 13.04 30.18
C ARG A 151 -5.43 13.31 28.70
N LEU A 152 -5.49 14.58 28.27
CA LEU A 152 -5.25 14.95 26.88
C LEU A 152 -3.84 14.57 26.42
N ALA A 153 -2.81 14.90 27.22
CA ALA A 153 -1.42 14.56 26.91
C ALA A 153 -1.21 13.04 26.79
N ARG A 154 -1.87 12.25 27.65
CA ARG A 154 -1.83 10.79 27.58
C ARG A 154 -2.49 10.26 26.31
N LEU A 155 -3.64 10.81 25.92
CA LEU A 155 -4.34 10.40 24.69
C LEU A 155 -3.55 10.77 23.44
N GLU A 156 -2.93 11.94 23.41
CA GLU A 156 -2.02 12.36 22.32
C GLU A 156 -0.82 11.41 22.18
N ALA A 157 -0.23 11.01 23.31
CA ALA A 157 0.86 10.02 23.31
C ALA A 157 0.40 8.65 22.76
N LEU A 158 -0.80 8.20 23.14
CA LEU A 158 -1.38 6.95 22.62
C LEU A 158 -1.67 7.04 21.12
N GLN A 159 -2.15 8.19 20.62
CA GLN A 159 -2.38 8.40 19.19
C GLN A 159 -1.08 8.32 18.38
N VAL A 160 0.00 8.92 18.89
CA VAL A 160 1.33 8.85 18.25
C VAL A 160 1.83 7.41 18.23
N GLN A 161 1.70 6.67 19.33
CA GLN A 161 2.09 5.26 19.37
C GLN A 161 1.27 4.39 18.40
N LEU A 162 -0.03 4.63 18.32
CA LEU A 162 -0.91 3.89 17.40
C LEU A 162 -0.53 4.12 15.93
N ASN A 163 -0.09 5.33 15.57
CA ASN A 163 0.32 5.67 14.21
C ASN A 163 1.76 5.23 13.84
N ALA A 164 2.56 4.84 14.84
CA ALA A 164 3.93 4.38 14.64
C ALA A 164 4.06 2.84 14.59
N ALA A 165 2.97 2.13 14.87
CA ALA A 165 2.88 0.65 14.86
C ALA A 165 2.42 0.13 13.50
#